data_AF-A0A2P4SH86-F1
#
_entry.id   AF-A0A2P4SH86-F1
#
_cell.length_a   1.000
_cell.length_b   1.000
_cell.length_c   1.000
_cell.angle_alpha   90.00
_cell.angle_beta   90.00
_cell.angle_gamma   90.00
#
_symmetry.space_group_name_H-M   'P 1'
#
loop_
_entity.id
_entity.type
_entity.pdbx_description
1 polymer ?
#
loop_
_entity_poly.entity_id
_entity_poly.type
_entity_poly.pdbx_seq_one_letter_code
_entity_poly.pdbx_strand_id
1 'polypeptide(L)'
;MDKYGEFYGRDRISELLGMDKAALDFSDAREKKKPKKDSSLSAVHEKNLLDIEVVRVIVIVFILTEEMKRYPQFLQNTFNAIEIIMLNSIDVKYQMWKLGVVFTDNSFLYLAWYMTMSVLGHYNNFFFAAHLLDIAMGFKTLRTILSSVTHNGKQLVLTVGLLAVVVYLYTVVAFNFFRKFYNKSEDGDMPDMKCDDMLTCYMFHMYVGVRAGGGIGDEIEDPAGDEYEIYRIIFDITFFFFVIVILLAIIQ
;
A
#
# COMPACT_ATOMS: atom_id res chain seq x y z
N MET A 1 23.98 10.21 -31.12
CA MET A 1 24.34 11.41 -31.90
C MET A 1 23.94 11.29 -33.36
N ASP A 2 24.20 10.16 -34.03
CA ASP A 2 24.05 10.02 -35.49
C ASP A 2 22.62 10.20 -36.04
N LYS A 3 21.59 9.87 -35.25
CA LYS A 3 20.20 9.96 -35.71
C LYS A 3 19.56 11.34 -35.55
N TYR A 4 19.90 12.07 -34.50
CA TYR A 4 19.23 13.34 -34.12
C TYR A 4 20.18 14.55 -34.11
N GLY A 5 21.49 14.30 -34.20
CA GLY A 5 22.54 15.33 -34.15
C GLY A 5 22.51 16.29 -35.33
N GLU A 6 22.15 15.80 -36.52
CA GLU A 6 22.06 16.63 -37.73
C GLU A 6 20.82 17.53 -37.75
N PHE A 7 19.71 17.11 -37.13
CA PHE A 7 18.44 17.86 -37.16
C PHE A 7 18.30 18.89 -36.04
N TYR A 8 18.80 18.59 -34.83
CA TYR A 8 18.61 19.44 -33.64
C TYR A 8 19.89 20.12 -33.13
N GLY A 9 21.01 19.89 -33.81
CA GLY A 9 22.33 20.39 -33.43
C GLY A 9 23.03 19.46 -32.43
N ARG A 10 24.24 19.02 -32.78
CA ARG A 10 25.04 18.07 -32.00
C ARG A 10 25.38 18.61 -30.60
N ASP A 11 25.69 19.91 -30.50
CA ASP A 11 26.10 20.56 -29.26
C ASP A 11 24.97 20.59 -28.20
N ARG A 12 23.74 20.87 -28.65
CA ARG A 12 22.55 20.88 -27.78
C ARG A 12 22.23 19.48 -27.25
N ILE A 13 22.40 18.45 -28.08
CA ILE A 13 22.15 17.05 -27.66
C ILE A 13 23.24 16.58 -26.70
N SER A 14 24.50 17.00 -26.84
CA SER A 14 25.56 16.65 -25.89
C SER A 14 25.35 17.27 -24.52
N GLU A 15 24.85 18.50 -24.48
CA GLU A 15 24.52 19.19 -23.24
C GLU A 15 23.36 18.50 -22.50
N LEU A 16 22.30 18.09 -23.23
CA LEU A 16 21.17 17.34 -22.68
C LEU A 16 21.56 15.95 -22.14
N LEU A 17 22.50 15.27 -22.79
CA LEU A 17 22.99 13.97 -22.36
C LEU A 17 24.05 14.05 -21.27
N GLY A 18 24.44 15.26 -20.83
CA GLY A 18 25.47 15.47 -19.81
C GLY A 18 26.85 14.97 -20.24
N MET A 19 27.12 14.92 -21.55
CA MET A 19 28.40 14.46 -22.08
C MET A 19 29.45 15.57 -21.91
N ASP A 20 30.57 15.24 -21.27
CA ASP A 20 31.70 16.17 -21.14
C ASP A 20 32.27 16.53 -22.53
N LYS A 21 32.64 17.79 -22.75
CA LYS A 21 33.09 18.28 -24.07
C LYS A 21 34.34 17.56 -24.57
N ALA A 22 35.14 17.00 -23.66
CA ALA A 22 36.30 16.15 -23.98
C ALA A 22 35.91 14.78 -24.57
N ALA A 23 34.70 14.27 -24.32
CA ALA A 23 34.21 13.02 -24.89
C ALA A 23 33.66 13.16 -26.32
N LEU A 24 33.43 14.41 -26.78
CA LEU A 24 33.01 14.73 -28.15
C LEU A 24 34.18 14.81 -29.14
N ASP A 25 35.41 14.86 -28.63
CA ASP A 25 36.61 14.96 -29.44
C ASP A 25 37.07 13.56 -29.88
N PHE A 26 36.36 13.00 -30.86
CA PHE A 26 36.71 11.72 -31.49
C PHE A 26 38.00 11.79 -32.33
N SER A 27 38.65 12.96 -32.39
CA SER A 27 39.88 13.19 -33.15
C SER A 27 41.11 12.55 -32.46
N ASP A 28 41.18 12.53 -31.12
CA ASP A 28 42.36 12.05 -30.36
C ASP A 28 42.19 10.60 -29.85
N ALA A 29 41.01 10.00 -30.01
CA ALA A 29 40.72 8.61 -29.59
C ALA A 29 41.27 7.54 -30.54
N ARG A 30 41.83 7.92 -31.71
CA ARG A 30 42.43 6.97 -32.65
C ARG A 30 43.93 6.71 -32.43
N GLU A 31 44.65 7.47 -31.60
CA GLU A 31 46.11 7.29 -31.49
C GLU A 31 46.70 7.16 -30.08
N LYS A 32 45.94 7.26 -28.98
CA LYS A 32 46.51 7.09 -27.64
C LYS A 32 45.94 5.89 -26.91
N LYS A 33 46.79 4.87 -26.75
CA LYS A 33 46.61 3.70 -25.88
C LYS A 33 46.16 4.20 -24.49
N LYS A 34 44.92 3.91 -24.08
CA LYS A 34 44.42 4.26 -22.73
C LYS A 34 45.42 3.73 -21.68
N PRO A 35 45.91 4.55 -20.74
CA PRO A 35 46.76 4.06 -19.66
C PRO A 35 45.94 3.08 -18.82
N LYS A 36 46.46 1.85 -18.69
CA LYS A 36 45.83 0.78 -17.93
C LYS A 36 45.96 1.13 -16.44
N LYS A 37 44.88 1.60 -15.82
CA LYS A 37 44.78 1.69 -14.37
C LYS A 37 44.44 0.28 -13.89
N ASP A 38 45.40 -0.40 -13.26
CA ASP A 38 45.19 -1.74 -12.72
C ASP A 38 44.22 -1.66 -11.52
N SER A 39 42.93 -1.68 -11.80
CA SER A 39 41.88 -1.96 -10.83
C SER A 39 41.56 -3.45 -10.89
N SER A 40 42.41 -4.26 -10.27
CA SER A 40 42.27 -5.72 -10.15
C SER A 40 41.17 -6.17 -9.15
N LEU A 41 40.16 -5.34 -8.91
CA LEU A 41 39.04 -5.65 -8.00
C LEU A 41 37.72 -5.02 -8.48
N SER A 42 37.44 -5.06 -9.79
CA SER A 42 36.19 -4.46 -10.31
C SER A 42 35.57 -5.22 -11.47
N ALA A 43 36.27 -6.18 -12.08
CA ALA A 43 35.84 -6.79 -13.34
C ALA A 43 35.09 -8.13 -13.21
N VAL A 44 34.83 -8.63 -11.99
CA VAL A 44 34.17 -9.93 -11.78
C VAL A 44 32.69 -9.79 -11.35
N HIS A 45 32.21 -8.60 -11.01
CA HIS A 45 30.88 -8.43 -10.42
C HIS A 45 29.82 -7.81 -11.34
N GLU A 46 30.09 -7.70 -12.65
CA GLU A 46 29.27 -6.89 -13.57
C GLU A 46 28.14 -7.65 -14.29
N LYS A 47 27.75 -8.85 -13.85
CA LYS A 47 26.51 -9.48 -14.36
C LYS A 47 25.79 -10.25 -13.25
N ASN A 48 24.68 -9.66 -12.80
CA ASN A 48 23.58 -10.29 -12.05
C ASN A 48 23.67 -10.40 -10.52
N LEU A 49 24.18 -9.40 -9.80
CA LEU A 49 24.13 -9.42 -8.32
C LEU A 49 23.94 -8.05 -7.64
N LEU A 50 23.33 -7.07 -8.29
CA LEU A 50 23.28 -5.69 -7.77
C LEU A 50 21.96 -5.24 -7.15
N ASP A 51 20.93 -6.09 -7.11
CA ASP A 51 19.71 -5.77 -6.36
C ASP A 51 19.77 -6.31 -4.92
N ILE A 52 20.46 -7.43 -4.70
CA ILE A 52 20.57 -8.07 -3.38
C ILE A 52 21.73 -7.48 -2.56
N GLU A 53 22.85 -7.09 -3.16
CA GLU A 53 23.96 -6.51 -2.41
C GLU A 53 23.64 -5.10 -1.89
N VAL A 54 22.90 -4.26 -2.63
CA VAL A 54 22.54 -2.91 -2.15
C VAL A 54 21.53 -3.01 -1.00
N VAL A 55 20.54 -3.89 -1.09
CA VAL A 55 19.59 -4.12 0.02
C VAL A 55 20.30 -4.78 1.20
N ARG A 56 21.20 -5.74 0.97
CA ARG A 56 22.05 -6.29 2.04
C ARG A 56 22.94 -5.22 2.65
N VAL A 57 23.56 -4.34 1.87
CA VAL A 57 24.42 -3.27 2.38
C VAL A 57 23.58 -2.23 3.13
N ILE A 58 22.39 -1.85 2.66
CA ILE A 58 21.51 -0.92 3.39
C ILE A 58 20.96 -1.56 4.66
N VAL A 59 20.54 -2.82 4.62
CA VAL A 59 20.02 -3.56 5.78
C VAL A 59 21.13 -3.91 6.77
N ILE A 60 22.33 -4.29 6.29
CA ILE A 60 23.53 -4.48 7.11
C ILE A 60 23.97 -3.14 7.67
N VAL A 61 23.94 -2.04 6.92
CA VAL A 61 24.25 -0.70 7.44
C VAL A 61 23.21 -0.28 8.46
N PHE A 62 21.92 -0.56 8.27
CA PHE A 62 20.87 -0.23 9.24
C PHE A 62 20.98 -1.07 10.52
N ILE A 63 21.15 -2.40 10.39
CA ILE A 63 21.38 -3.32 11.51
C ILE A 63 22.72 -3.01 12.20
N LEU A 64 23.78 -2.71 11.45
CA LEU A 64 25.06 -2.27 12.02
C LEU A 64 24.94 -0.88 12.65
N THR A 65 24.12 0.04 12.15
CA THR A 65 23.90 1.33 12.85
C THR A 65 23.20 1.16 14.18
N GLU A 66 22.36 0.13 14.33
CA GLU A 66 21.75 -0.23 15.61
C GLU A 66 22.71 -0.99 16.55
N GLU A 67 23.54 -1.90 16.03
CA GLU A 67 24.57 -2.63 16.78
C GLU A 67 25.81 -1.77 17.15
N MET A 68 26.17 -0.78 16.33
CA MET A 68 27.39 0.05 16.48
C MET A 68 27.31 1.11 17.59
N LYS A 69 26.20 1.20 18.31
CA LYS A 69 26.11 2.03 19.54
C LYS A 69 26.99 1.51 20.69
N ARG A 70 27.74 0.41 20.48
CA ARG A 70 28.49 -0.34 21.51
C ARG A 70 30.02 -0.42 21.30
N TYR A 71 30.62 0.24 20.30
CA TYR A 71 32.08 0.21 20.03
C TYR A 71 32.79 1.57 20.25
N PRO A 72 34.13 1.60 20.52
CA PRO A 72 34.84 2.82 20.94
C PRO A 72 35.07 3.86 19.84
N GLN A 73 35.13 5.14 20.25
CA GLN A 73 35.17 6.39 19.46
C GLN A 73 36.22 6.47 18.32
N PHE A 74 37.31 5.70 18.37
CA PHE A 74 38.46 5.83 17.46
C PHE A 74 38.23 5.18 16.08
N LEU A 75 37.45 4.10 16.02
CA LEU A 75 37.07 3.42 14.77
C LEU A 75 35.97 4.18 14.00
N GLN A 76 35.14 4.96 14.70
CA GLN A 76 34.09 5.78 14.10
C GLN A 76 34.67 6.88 13.19
N ASN A 77 35.75 7.54 13.61
CA ASN A 77 36.30 8.68 12.90
C ASN A 77 37.05 8.29 11.61
N THR A 78 37.67 7.10 11.60
CA THR A 78 38.39 6.58 10.43
C THR A 78 37.43 6.00 9.39
N PHE A 79 36.35 5.34 9.82
CA PHE A 79 35.26 4.92 8.94
C PHE A 79 34.55 6.13 8.28
N ASN A 80 34.16 7.13 9.08
CA ASN A 80 33.50 8.34 8.58
C ASN A 80 34.37 9.08 7.54
N ALA A 81 35.68 9.16 7.77
CA ALA A 81 36.60 9.84 6.83
C ALA A 81 36.75 9.08 5.51
N ILE A 82 36.83 7.75 5.54
CA ILE A 82 36.96 6.90 4.34
C ILE A 82 35.63 6.89 3.55
N GLU A 83 34.50 6.87 4.24
CA GLU A 83 33.17 6.93 3.64
C GLU A 83 32.90 8.28 2.95
N ILE A 84 33.24 9.41 3.58
CA ILE A 84 33.07 10.74 2.98
C ILE A 84 33.92 10.92 1.72
N ILE A 85 35.15 10.39 1.69
CA ILE A 85 36.05 10.48 0.53
C ILE A 85 35.51 9.64 -0.64
N MET A 86 34.95 8.46 -0.37
CA MET A 86 34.37 7.61 -1.40
C MET A 86 33.04 8.15 -1.93
N LEU A 87 32.17 8.68 -1.06
CA LEU A 87 30.86 9.24 -1.43
C LEU A 87 30.96 10.48 -2.33
N ASN A 88 31.99 11.31 -2.16
CA ASN A 88 32.19 12.52 -2.99
C ASN A 88 32.53 12.23 -4.46
N SER A 89 32.91 11.00 -4.80
CA SER A 89 33.19 10.58 -6.19
C SER A 89 31.97 9.98 -6.90
N ILE A 90 30.82 9.90 -6.21
CA ILE A 90 29.63 9.24 -6.70
C ILE A 90 28.70 10.25 -7.38
N ASP A 91 28.18 9.88 -8.54
CA ASP A 91 27.15 10.67 -9.23
C ASP A 91 25.83 10.60 -8.42
N VAL A 92 25.63 11.60 -7.55
CA VAL A 92 24.44 11.73 -6.69
C VAL A 92 23.15 11.77 -7.50
N LYS A 93 23.18 12.31 -8.73
CA LYS A 93 21.98 12.35 -9.60
C LYS A 93 21.61 10.94 -10.05
N TYR A 94 22.59 10.13 -10.45
CA TYR A 94 22.38 8.74 -10.82
C TYR A 94 21.90 7.89 -9.64
N GLN A 95 22.47 8.08 -8.44
CA GLN A 95 22.03 7.34 -7.25
C GLN A 95 20.61 7.72 -6.83
N MET A 96 20.25 9.01 -6.88
CA MET A 96 18.89 9.44 -6.55
C MET A 96 17.86 8.89 -7.54
N TRP A 97 18.18 8.87 -8.84
CA TRP A 97 17.33 8.22 -9.84
C TRP A 97 17.22 6.71 -9.62
N LYS A 98 18.34 6.03 -9.35
CA LYS A 98 18.37 4.59 -9.07
C LYS A 98 17.54 4.25 -7.82
N LEU A 99 17.67 5.01 -6.74
CA LEU A 99 16.84 4.84 -5.55
C LEU A 99 15.35 5.01 -5.87
N GLY A 100 14.99 6.00 -6.69
CA GLY A 100 13.62 6.16 -7.17
C GLY A 100 13.08 4.92 -7.89
N VAL A 101 13.87 4.32 -8.79
CA VAL A 101 13.50 3.07 -9.48
C VAL A 101 13.33 1.91 -8.50
N VAL A 102 14.24 1.77 -7.53
CA VAL A 102 14.17 0.70 -6.50
C VAL A 102 12.91 0.86 -5.63
N PHE A 103 12.56 2.08 -5.21
CA PHE A 103 11.35 2.34 -4.42
C PHE A 103 10.04 2.11 -5.20
N THR A 104 10.07 2.12 -6.53
CA THR A 104 8.89 1.79 -7.35
C THR A 104 8.69 0.30 -7.59
N ASP A 105 9.66 -0.55 -7.23
CA ASP A 105 9.53 -2.00 -7.41
C ASP A 105 8.64 -2.62 -6.30
N ASN A 106 7.60 -3.34 -6.72
CA ASN A 106 6.64 -3.96 -5.80
C ASN A 106 7.27 -5.03 -4.89
N SER A 107 8.29 -5.73 -5.39
CA SER A 107 8.96 -6.77 -4.60
C SER A 107 9.83 -6.12 -3.54
N PHE A 108 10.55 -5.04 -3.89
CA PHE A 108 11.30 -4.25 -2.92
C PHE A 108 10.39 -3.64 -1.83
N LEU A 109 9.26 -3.02 -2.22
CA LEU A 109 8.31 -2.46 -1.26
C LEU A 109 7.73 -3.51 -0.30
N TYR A 110 7.49 -4.73 -0.80
CA TYR A 110 7.04 -5.85 0.05
C TYR A 110 8.09 -6.23 1.11
N LEU A 111 9.36 -6.36 0.71
CA LEU A 111 10.45 -6.67 1.64
C LEU A 111 10.73 -5.51 2.61
N ALA A 112 10.65 -4.27 2.14
CA ALA A 112 10.83 -3.08 2.97
C ALA A 112 9.74 -2.98 4.04
N TRP A 113 8.48 -3.23 3.67
CA TRP A 113 7.36 -3.30 4.60
C TRP A 113 7.55 -4.41 5.65
N TYR A 114 8.01 -5.59 5.23
CA TYR A 114 8.32 -6.69 6.14
C TYR A 114 9.39 -6.29 7.18
N MET A 115 10.48 -5.66 6.73
CA MET A 115 11.53 -5.16 7.64
C MET A 115 10.98 -4.13 8.61
N THR A 116 10.14 -3.19 8.16
CA THR A 116 9.52 -2.21 9.08
C THR A 116 8.63 -2.88 10.12
N MET A 117 7.90 -3.94 9.77
CA MET A 117 7.10 -4.71 10.73
C MET A 117 7.97 -5.47 11.73
N SER A 118 9.16 -5.94 11.34
CA SER A 118 10.10 -6.59 12.28
C SER A 118 10.64 -5.60 13.33
N VAL A 119 10.98 -4.37 12.91
CA VAL A 119 11.44 -3.30 13.82
C VAL A 119 10.29 -2.87 14.75
N LEU A 120 9.07 -2.69 14.20
CA LEU A 120 7.88 -2.39 15.01
C LEU A 120 7.51 -3.51 15.99
N GLY A 121 7.81 -4.77 15.64
CA GLY A 121 7.67 -5.93 16.52
C GLY A 121 8.46 -5.81 17.81
N HIS A 122 9.63 -5.17 17.78
CA HIS A 122 10.42 -4.92 18.98
C HIS A 122 9.72 -3.95 19.95
N TYR A 123 8.93 -2.99 19.43
CA TYR A 123 8.14 -2.09 20.27
C TYR A 123 6.86 -2.75 20.79
N ASN A 124 6.20 -3.58 19.97
CA ASN A 124 5.00 -4.32 20.35
C ASN A 124 4.98 -5.71 19.70
N ASN A 125 4.88 -6.75 20.54
CA ASN A 125 4.90 -8.14 20.09
C ASN A 125 3.80 -8.52 19.08
N PHE A 126 2.69 -7.75 19.01
CA PHE A 126 1.60 -7.99 18.07
C PHE A 126 2.06 -7.95 16.60
N PHE A 127 3.03 -7.10 16.25
CA PHE A 127 3.48 -6.96 14.87
C PHE A 127 4.28 -8.17 14.35
N PHE A 128 4.75 -9.06 15.24
CA PHE A 128 5.30 -10.36 14.81
C PHE A 128 4.23 -11.26 14.18
N ALA A 129 2.96 -11.14 14.56
CA ALA A 129 1.87 -11.91 13.95
C ALA A 129 1.67 -11.58 12.47
N ALA A 130 1.96 -10.35 12.05
CA ALA A 130 1.86 -9.94 10.64
C ALA A 130 2.82 -10.71 9.73
N HIS A 131 3.93 -11.24 10.27
CA HIS A 131 4.91 -12.01 9.50
C HIS A 131 4.37 -13.38 9.07
N LEU A 132 3.36 -13.92 9.76
CA LEU A 132 2.73 -15.19 9.37
C LEU A 132 1.95 -15.07 8.05
N LEU A 133 1.49 -13.87 7.67
CA LEU A 133 0.77 -13.64 6.42
C LEU A 133 1.67 -13.89 5.19
N ASP A 134 2.99 -13.73 5.34
CA ASP A 134 3.96 -14.03 4.28
C ASP A 134 4.00 -15.52 3.93
N ILE A 135 3.93 -16.39 4.94
CA ILE A 135 3.86 -17.84 4.74
C ILE A 135 2.65 -18.20 3.87
N ALA A 136 1.51 -17.50 4.04
CA ALA A 136 0.32 -17.70 3.21
C ALA A 136 0.55 -17.29 1.74
N MET A 137 1.28 -16.19 1.49
CA MET A 137 1.60 -15.70 0.15
C MET A 137 2.75 -16.44 -0.55
N GLY A 138 3.58 -17.18 0.21
CA GLY A 138 4.66 -18.00 -0.32
C GLY A 138 4.19 -19.21 -1.14
N PHE A 139 2.96 -19.70 -0.90
CA PHE A 139 2.41 -20.83 -1.64
C PHE A 139 1.75 -20.39 -2.96
N LYS A 140 2.18 -21.02 -4.07
CA LYS A 140 1.66 -20.75 -5.43
C LYS A 140 0.13 -20.90 -5.52
N THR A 141 -0.45 -21.86 -4.80
CA THR A 141 -1.90 -22.10 -4.78
C THR A 141 -2.66 -20.94 -4.15
N LEU A 142 -2.25 -20.49 -2.95
CA LEU A 142 -2.90 -19.37 -2.25
C LEU A 142 -2.75 -18.05 -3.02
N ARG A 143 -1.60 -17.83 -3.67
CA ARG A 143 -1.41 -16.68 -4.57
C ARG A 143 -2.41 -16.66 -5.72
N THR A 144 -2.74 -17.82 -6.28
CA THR A 144 -3.72 -17.94 -7.36
C THR A 144 -5.13 -17.61 -6.85
N ILE A 145 -5.50 -18.08 -5.65
CA ILE A 145 -6.78 -17.76 -5.00
C ILE A 145 -6.88 -16.25 -4.71
N LEU A 146 -5.83 -15.62 -4.19
CA LEU A 146 -5.84 -14.17 -3.98
C LEU A 146 -5.88 -13.40 -5.30
N SER A 147 -5.18 -13.90 -6.32
CA SER A 147 -5.20 -13.32 -7.66
C SER A 147 -6.60 -13.35 -8.27
N SER A 148 -7.42 -14.39 -8.01
CA SER A 148 -8.78 -14.44 -8.57
C SER A 148 -9.68 -13.37 -7.96
N VAL A 149 -9.52 -13.06 -6.66
CA VAL A 149 -10.26 -11.97 -6.01
C VAL A 149 -9.76 -10.60 -6.47
N THR A 150 -8.44 -10.40 -6.56
CA THR A 150 -7.85 -9.10 -6.91
C THR A 150 -7.92 -8.77 -8.40
N HIS A 151 -8.10 -9.77 -9.28
CA HIS A 151 -8.22 -9.56 -10.73
C HIS A 151 -9.39 -8.65 -11.10
N ASN A 152 -10.53 -8.80 -10.42
CA ASN A 152 -11.73 -7.98 -10.61
C ASN A 152 -11.88 -6.90 -9.52
N GLY A 153 -10.79 -6.52 -8.83
CA GLY A 153 -10.83 -5.66 -7.65
C GLY A 153 -11.49 -4.30 -7.88
N LYS A 154 -11.35 -3.71 -9.08
CA LYS A 154 -12.03 -2.46 -9.44
C LYS A 154 -13.56 -2.60 -9.41
N GLN A 155 -14.08 -3.71 -9.92
CA GLN A 155 -15.52 -3.99 -9.92
C GLN A 155 -16.01 -4.24 -8.50
N LEU A 156 -15.26 -5.02 -7.70
CA LEU A 156 -15.60 -5.28 -6.31
C LEU A 156 -15.71 -3.98 -5.50
N VAL A 157 -14.72 -3.07 -5.62
CA VAL A 157 -14.74 -1.76 -4.92
C VAL A 157 -15.94 -0.91 -5.37
N LEU A 158 -16.26 -0.91 -6.67
CA LEU A 158 -17.43 -0.19 -7.19
C LEU A 158 -18.74 -0.74 -6.60
N THR A 159 -18.88 -2.07 -6.53
CA THR A 159 -20.05 -2.75 -5.96
C THR A 159 -20.21 -2.47 -4.47
N VAL A 160 -19.13 -2.52 -3.68
CA VAL A 160 -19.16 -2.16 -2.26
C VAL A 160 -19.50 -0.68 -2.07
N GLY A 161 -19.03 0.20 -2.96
CA GLY A 161 -19.43 1.61 -2.98
C GLY A 161 -20.93 1.79 -3.24
N LEU A 162 -21.50 1.06 -4.22
CA LEU A 162 -22.94 1.07 -4.49
C LEU A 162 -23.74 0.57 -3.28
N LEU A 163 -23.30 -0.50 -2.62
CA LEU A 163 -23.90 -1.02 -1.39
C LEU A 163 -23.95 0.05 -0.30
N ALA A 164 -22.83 0.74 -0.04
CA ALA A 164 -22.77 1.81 0.96
C ALA A 164 -23.76 2.94 0.66
N VAL A 165 -23.89 3.34 -0.61
CA VAL A 165 -24.84 4.39 -1.04
C VAL A 165 -26.29 3.95 -0.87
N VAL A 166 -26.62 2.71 -1.28
CA VAL A 166 -27.99 2.18 -1.14
C VAL A 166 -28.38 2.08 0.33
N VAL A 167 -27.49 1.53 1.18
CA VAL A 167 -27.74 1.44 2.62
C VAL A 167 -27.90 2.83 3.25
N TYR A 168 -27.09 3.81 2.84
CA TYR A 168 -27.23 5.20 3.28
C TYR A 168 -28.61 5.80 2.96
N LEU A 169 -29.14 5.55 1.76
CA LEU A 169 -30.50 6.00 1.39
C LEU A 169 -31.57 5.39 2.31
N TYR A 170 -31.48 4.09 2.58
CA TYR A 170 -32.38 3.42 3.54
C TYR A 170 -32.22 3.98 4.96
N THR A 171 -31.00 4.29 5.40
CA THR A 171 -30.77 4.93 6.71
C THR A 171 -31.42 6.30 6.79
N VAL A 172 -31.32 7.14 5.75
CA VAL A 172 -31.96 8.47 5.76
C VAL A 172 -33.49 8.35 5.83
N VAL A 173 -34.08 7.39 5.11
CA VAL A 173 -35.53 7.12 5.19
C VAL A 173 -35.90 6.64 6.60
N ALA A 174 -35.15 5.69 7.17
CA ALA A 174 -35.38 5.20 8.52
C ALA A 174 -35.24 6.29 9.60
N PHE A 175 -34.22 7.14 9.48
CA PHE A 175 -33.97 8.22 10.43
C PHE A 175 -35.06 9.29 10.42
N ASN A 176 -35.61 9.63 9.25
CA ASN A 176 -36.64 10.66 9.14
C ASN A 176 -38.04 10.16 9.51
N PHE A 177 -38.40 8.93 9.11
CA PHE A 177 -39.77 8.43 9.24
C PHE A 177 -39.94 7.39 10.34
N PHE A 178 -38.95 6.51 10.55
CA PHE A 178 -39.06 5.33 11.41
C PHE A 178 -38.26 5.44 12.72
N ARG A 179 -37.76 6.63 13.10
CA ARG A 179 -36.91 6.83 14.28
C ARG A 179 -37.47 6.24 15.56
N LYS A 180 -38.80 6.28 15.75
CA LYS A 180 -39.50 5.74 16.93
C LYS A 180 -39.27 4.23 17.14
N PHE A 181 -39.10 3.45 16.08
CA PHE A 181 -38.94 1.99 16.15
C PHE A 181 -37.51 1.54 16.49
N TYR A 182 -36.51 2.41 16.31
CA TYR A 182 -35.10 2.10 16.54
C TYR A 182 -34.62 2.46 17.94
N ASN A 183 -35.39 3.29 18.65
CA ASN A 183 -35.05 3.75 19.99
C ASN A 183 -35.88 2.97 20.99
N LYS A 184 -35.34 1.84 21.46
CA LYS A 184 -35.98 1.03 22.50
C LYS A 184 -35.86 1.74 23.85
N SER A 185 -36.98 2.08 24.46
CA SER A 185 -37.02 2.50 25.86
C SER A 185 -37.16 1.25 26.73
N GLU A 186 -36.03 0.68 27.15
CA GLU A 186 -36.08 -0.37 28.17
C GLU A 186 -36.39 0.28 29.52
N ASP A 187 -37.50 -0.14 30.16
CA ASP A 187 -37.97 0.40 31.43
C ASP A 187 -36.99 0.05 32.57
N GLY A 188 -35.94 0.86 32.76
CA GLY A 188 -35.11 0.83 33.97
C GLY A 188 -33.64 1.22 33.83
N ASP A 189 -33.06 1.16 32.63
CA ASP A 189 -31.66 1.53 32.38
C ASP A 189 -31.51 2.18 31.00
N MET A 190 -30.38 2.87 30.77
CA MET A 190 -30.13 3.79 29.64
C MET A 190 -30.74 3.30 28.30
N PRO A 191 -31.59 4.12 27.64
CA PRO A 191 -32.24 3.71 26.40
C PRO A 191 -31.21 3.40 25.32
N ASP A 192 -31.31 2.22 24.70
CA ASP A 192 -30.41 1.79 23.62
C ASP A 192 -30.84 2.46 22.31
N MET A 193 -30.43 3.71 22.16
CA MET A 193 -30.81 4.58 21.05
C MET A 193 -29.96 4.23 19.82
N LYS A 194 -30.49 3.42 18.90
CA LYS A 194 -29.76 3.04 17.67
C LYS A 194 -29.76 4.13 16.61
N CYS A 195 -30.75 5.02 16.62
CA CYS A 195 -30.92 6.07 15.61
C CYS A 195 -31.17 7.46 16.22
N ASP A 196 -30.38 7.84 17.23
CA ASP A 196 -30.32 9.22 17.71
C ASP A 196 -29.45 10.12 16.81
N ASP A 197 -28.27 9.61 16.45
CA ASP A 197 -27.37 10.27 15.50
C ASP A 197 -27.43 9.57 14.14
N MET A 198 -27.29 10.37 13.08
CA MET A 198 -27.30 9.90 11.70
C MET A 198 -26.19 8.88 11.43
N LEU A 199 -24.99 9.10 11.99
CA LEU A 199 -23.85 8.20 11.85
C LEU A 199 -24.06 6.88 12.59
N THR A 200 -24.61 6.93 13.81
CA THR A 200 -24.92 5.73 14.61
C THR A 200 -25.97 4.87 13.91
N CYS A 201 -27.01 5.50 13.37
CA CYS A 201 -28.04 4.83 12.57
C CYS A 201 -27.45 4.18 11.32
N TYR A 202 -26.55 4.85 10.60
CA TYR A 202 -25.88 4.30 9.42
C TYR A 202 -24.97 3.12 9.76
N MET A 203 -24.17 3.24 10.83
CA MET A 203 -23.32 2.16 11.31
C MET A 203 -24.15 0.94 11.74
N PHE A 204 -25.31 1.14 12.36
CA PHE A 204 -26.24 0.07 12.70
C PHE A 204 -26.73 -0.68 11.44
N HIS A 205 -27.17 0.04 10.40
CA HIS A 205 -27.62 -0.58 9.15
C HIS A 205 -26.49 -1.34 8.43
N MET A 206 -25.26 -0.81 8.44
CA MET A 206 -24.10 -1.46 7.81
C MET A 206 -23.60 -2.68 8.60
N TYR A 207 -23.60 -2.60 9.93
CA TYR A 207 -23.06 -3.65 10.79
C TYR A 207 -24.06 -4.78 11.04
N VAL A 208 -25.30 -4.43 11.38
CA VAL A 208 -26.37 -5.39 11.69
C VAL A 208 -27.18 -5.68 10.43
N GLY A 209 -27.69 -4.66 9.75
CA GLY A 209 -28.60 -4.84 8.61
C GLY A 209 -28.01 -5.66 7.45
N VAL A 210 -26.76 -5.40 7.04
CA VAL A 210 -26.11 -6.17 5.94
C VAL A 210 -25.63 -7.56 6.40
N ARG A 211 -25.40 -7.76 7.70
CA ARG A 211 -24.90 -9.03 8.25
C ARG A 211 -26.02 -9.98 8.66
N ALA A 212 -27.16 -9.45 9.10
CA ALA A 212 -28.33 -10.22 9.45
C ALA A 212 -28.88 -10.90 8.18
N GLY A 213 -28.99 -12.22 8.23
CA GLY A 213 -29.35 -13.03 7.06
C GLY A 213 -30.78 -12.76 6.54
N GLY A 214 -31.69 -12.27 7.38
CA GLY A 214 -33.07 -11.89 7.01
C GLY A 214 -33.27 -10.38 6.79
N GLY A 215 -32.21 -9.57 6.86
CA GLY A 215 -32.26 -8.12 6.73
C GLY A 215 -32.50 -7.42 8.06
N ILE A 216 -32.89 -6.15 7.99
CA ILE A 216 -32.93 -5.27 9.16
C ILE A 216 -34.15 -5.47 10.08
N GLY A 217 -35.20 -6.13 9.58
CA GLY A 217 -36.42 -6.43 10.33
C GLY A 217 -36.23 -7.47 11.44
N ASP A 218 -35.16 -8.28 11.39
CA ASP A 218 -34.90 -9.34 12.40
C ASP A 218 -34.45 -8.78 13.77
N GLU A 219 -33.95 -7.55 13.80
CA GLU A 219 -33.27 -6.95 14.96
C GLU A 219 -34.03 -5.74 15.53
N ILE A 220 -35.16 -5.38 14.91
CA ILE A 220 -36.00 -4.25 15.31
C ILE A 220 -37.34 -4.79 15.81
N GLU A 221 -38.00 -4.03 16.68
CA GLU A 221 -39.29 -4.43 17.23
C GLU A 221 -40.36 -4.64 16.15
N ASP A 222 -41.26 -5.58 16.43
CA ASP A 222 -42.34 -5.93 15.51
C ASP A 222 -43.23 -4.70 15.21
N PRO A 223 -43.58 -4.44 13.94
CA PRO A 223 -44.36 -3.26 13.56
C PRO A 223 -45.86 -3.36 13.89
N ALA A 224 -46.30 -4.44 14.55
CA ALA A 224 -47.71 -4.75 14.74
C ALA A 224 -48.43 -3.71 15.62
N GLY A 225 -49.46 -3.06 15.07
CA GLY A 225 -50.34 -2.16 15.83
C GLY A 225 -50.00 -0.67 15.78
N ASP A 226 -49.08 -0.23 14.92
CA ASP A 226 -48.79 1.20 14.66
C ASP A 226 -49.33 1.65 13.28
N GLU A 227 -49.62 2.95 13.12
CA GLU A 227 -50.19 3.50 11.87
C GLU A 227 -49.28 3.30 10.65
N TYR A 228 -47.98 3.10 10.87
CA TYR A 228 -46.97 2.91 9.82
C TYR A 228 -46.60 1.44 9.55
N GLU A 229 -47.35 0.47 10.09
CA GLU A 229 -47.07 -0.97 9.96
C GLU A 229 -46.81 -1.39 8.50
N ILE A 230 -47.68 -1.00 7.57
CA ILE A 230 -47.58 -1.37 6.16
C ILE A 230 -46.31 -0.79 5.52
N TYR A 231 -45.99 0.47 5.82
CA TYR A 231 -44.80 1.12 5.27
C TYR A 231 -43.52 0.48 5.82
N ARG A 232 -43.54 0.04 7.07
CA ARG A 232 -42.41 -0.64 7.71
C ARG A 232 -42.17 -2.03 7.10
N ILE A 233 -43.22 -2.80 6.87
CA ILE A 233 -43.13 -4.12 6.19
C ILE A 233 -42.54 -3.97 4.78
N ILE A 234 -43.00 -2.97 4.01
CA ILE A 234 -42.47 -2.71 2.66
C ILE A 234 -40.99 -2.31 2.73
N PHE A 235 -40.61 -1.48 3.71
CA PHE A 235 -39.23 -1.06 3.94
C PHE A 235 -38.32 -2.28 4.22
N ASP A 236 -38.71 -3.17 5.13
CA ASP A 236 -37.90 -4.33 5.50
C ASP A 236 -37.77 -5.35 4.34
N ILE A 237 -38.86 -5.61 3.59
CA ILE A 237 -38.84 -6.50 2.43
C ILE A 237 -37.97 -5.94 1.29
N THR A 238 -38.08 -4.64 1.01
CA THR A 238 -37.25 -4.01 -0.05
C THR A 238 -35.78 -3.98 0.34
N PHE A 239 -35.46 -3.70 1.60
CA PHE A 239 -34.09 -3.78 2.11
C PHE A 239 -33.52 -5.20 1.94
N PHE A 240 -34.24 -6.23 2.37
CA PHE A 240 -33.81 -7.62 2.22
C PHE A 240 -33.57 -7.99 0.74
N PHE A 241 -34.50 -7.66 -0.15
CA PHE A 241 -34.38 -8.00 -1.57
C PHE A 241 -33.21 -7.27 -2.26
N PHE A 242 -33.08 -5.96 -2.08
CA PHE A 242 -32.05 -5.19 -2.78
C PHE A 242 -30.66 -5.39 -2.17
N VAL A 243 -30.53 -5.35 -0.84
CA VAL A 243 -29.22 -5.38 -0.17
C VAL A 243 -28.71 -6.81 0.00
N ILE A 244 -29.55 -7.70 0.51
CA ILE A 244 -29.14 -9.07 0.83
C ILE A 244 -29.21 -9.97 -0.41
N VAL A 245 -30.36 -10.02 -1.09
CA VAL A 245 -30.54 -10.95 -2.22
C VAL A 245 -29.77 -10.51 -3.46
N ILE A 246 -29.85 -9.22 -3.84
CA ILE A 246 -29.18 -8.74 -5.07
C ILE A 246 -27.72 -8.36 -4.81
N LEU A 247 -27.46 -7.40 -3.91
CA LEU A 247 -26.11 -6.82 -3.80
C LEU A 247 -25.08 -7.79 -3.20
N LEU A 248 -25.42 -8.61 -2.21
CA LEU A 248 -24.49 -9.63 -1.70
C LEU A 248 -24.27 -10.78 -2.69
N ALA A 249 -25.28 -11.16 -3.48
CA ALA A 249 -25.12 -12.18 -4.53
C ALA A 249 -24.21 -11.73 -5.67
N ILE A 250 -24.08 -10.42 -5.92
CA ILE A 250 -23.11 -9.87 -6.88
C ILE A 250 -21.67 -9.95 -6.35
N ILE A 251 -21.49 -9.96 -5.01
CA ILE A 251 -20.17 -10.02 -4.35
C ILE A 251 -19.66 -11.47 -4.20
N GLN A 252 -20.58 -12.43 -4.04
CA GLN A 252 -20.28 -13.87 -3.96
C GLN A 252 -19.86 -14.45 -5.31
#